data_AF-A0A8H5BSA7-F1
#
_entry.id   AF-A0A8H5BSA7-F1
#
_cell.length_a   1.000
_cell.length_b   1.000
_cell.length_c   1.000
_cell.angle_alpha   90.00
_cell.angle_beta   90.00
_cell.angle_gamma   90.00
#
_symmetry.space_group_name_H-M   'P 1'
#
loop_
_entity.id
_entity.type
_entity.pdbx_description
1 polymer ?
#
loop_
_entity_poly.entity_id
_entity_poly.type
_entity_poly.pdbx_seq_one_letter_code
_entity_poly.pdbx_strand_id
1 'polypeptide(L)'
;MTESRRLRPKEDFARWIQHGLYKNSHHAIPLLPHFAPIPLAYQYMVLRKTPIAAPPSLSMTPGDVLLEIALNLETRRDLLNFCLASKHTFNHASAVLYEYVVLESVDQCLTTLGMLATTPGIARHVRELVVRPQGRQPSYLSREDNAIASAAMREAASSKNLDALVKFHWDADQLPFCDDMWFALRAGCPQVRYIGTSIGSELPFLHSHLLDFQDLKGFYLNLKHGFYDNHTDLFMDEDDPVFQKFWGMLLHKCPNLEELAIDGYSSVPADIRFLVEGRWPQLKKLSLGDVCVDWFPRSMDSGEKRPFIQFLEEHSSLESIILSRHNIQPVHLSTLDTSALEKVTSFTGTHQQLHSMPHLHAQITDVMFRDPVETRDISAPTVASLLRDLTALTSLKISFTLHSMYDSGNLLRSLIHSCRTLRHLELTCAHKPSFQLDTFAKTIRGFPKLRTFKLAVVKYPGDDTLAAGAVRIARANPQLRQFQLSFIPPVYPVSLPYAIPYRHIPFPFPGRSVGVFEVACDEHGLPAILSGAEYFRFVWPWGLGVSRRTTRYSKDLRPLGYPGGRKMSWRGFATLLVEKSAAGQETRIILFCAFLALLALVGVTVNVAGGRMKLVMPPREEAPSNAMITA
;
A
#
# COMPACT_ATOMS: atom_id res chain seq x y z
N MET A 1 -12.54 -37.23 -41.38
CA MET A 1 -11.41 -36.49 -41.99
C MET A 1 -11.55 -35.06 -41.51
N THR A 2 -10.76 -34.53 -40.59
CA THR A 2 -9.32 -34.67 -40.32
C THR A 2 -9.04 -34.63 -38.82
N GLU A 3 -8.06 -35.43 -38.39
CA GLU A 3 -7.58 -35.61 -37.02
C GLU A 3 -7.04 -34.31 -36.41
N SER A 4 -7.41 -34.02 -35.15
CA SER A 4 -6.74 -33.03 -34.32
C SER A 4 -6.02 -33.72 -33.16
N ARG A 5 -4.69 -33.62 -33.18
CA ARG A 5 -3.74 -34.27 -32.26
C ARG A 5 -3.87 -33.69 -30.85
N ARG A 6 -4.13 -34.58 -29.88
CA ARG A 6 -3.94 -34.34 -28.44
C ARG A 6 -2.45 -34.23 -28.13
N LEU A 7 -2.00 -33.08 -27.63
CA LEU A 7 -0.72 -32.93 -26.95
C LEU A 7 -0.97 -32.96 -25.44
N ARG A 8 -0.38 -33.95 -24.76
CA ARG A 8 -0.28 -34.01 -23.30
C ARG A 8 0.93 -33.17 -22.85
N PRO A 9 0.82 -32.38 -21.78
CA PRO A 9 1.97 -32.01 -20.98
C PRO A 9 1.70 -32.42 -19.52
N LYS A 10 2.20 -33.58 -19.11
CA LYS A 10 2.07 -34.08 -17.72
C LYS A 10 3.40 -34.31 -16.99
N GLU A 11 4.56 -33.98 -17.55
CA GLU A 11 5.84 -34.40 -16.96
C GLU A 11 6.89 -33.31 -16.72
N ASP A 12 6.68 -32.06 -17.16
CA ASP A 12 7.74 -31.04 -17.07
C ASP A 12 7.68 -30.11 -15.85
N PHE A 13 6.56 -30.04 -15.13
CA PHE A 13 6.43 -29.14 -13.96
C PHE A 13 7.01 -29.73 -12.67
N ALA A 14 6.95 -31.06 -12.50
CA ALA A 14 7.59 -31.76 -11.37
C ALA A 14 9.13 -31.68 -11.45
N ARG A 15 9.71 -31.57 -12.65
CA ARG A 15 11.16 -31.38 -12.83
C ARG A 15 11.63 -29.97 -12.51
N TRP A 16 10.79 -28.95 -12.63
CA TRP A 16 11.20 -27.56 -12.38
C TRP A 16 11.40 -27.26 -10.89
N ILE A 17 10.59 -27.85 -10.00
CA ILE A 17 10.77 -27.71 -8.54
C ILE A 17 11.97 -28.54 -8.02
N GLN A 18 12.36 -29.63 -8.68
CA GLN A 18 13.54 -30.42 -8.30
C GLN A 18 14.87 -29.90 -8.88
N HIS A 19 14.89 -29.28 -10.06
CA HIS A 19 16.14 -28.80 -10.67
C HIS A 19 16.58 -27.39 -10.21
N GLY A 20 15.73 -26.63 -9.52
CA GLY A 20 16.09 -25.34 -8.91
C GLY A 20 16.99 -25.44 -7.67
N LEU A 21 17.26 -26.65 -7.15
CA LEU A 21 18.02 -26.89 -5.92
C LEU A 21 19.44 -27.44 -6.13
N TYR A 22 19.93 -27.59 -7.36
CA TYR A 22 21.30 -28.03 -7.63
C TYR A 22 21.86 -27.39 -8.92
N LYS A 23 22.35 -26.15 -8.83
CA LYS A 23 23.42 -25.59 -9.68
C LYS A 23 23.73 -24.15 -9.27
N ASN A 24 24.67 -24.00 -8.36
CA ASN A 24 25.55 -22.84 -8.26
C ASN A 24 26.78 -23.23 -7.42
N SER A 25 27.61 -24.08 -8.00
CA SER A 25 29.02 -24.23 -7.63
C SER A 25 29.84 -24.26 -8.92
N HIS A 26 31.03 -23.67 -8.85
CA HIS A 26 32.06 -23.56 -9.91
C HIS A 26 32.01 -22.29 -10.77
N HIS A 27 32.56 -21.20 -10.22
CA HIS A 27 33.58 -20.47 -10.97
C HIS A 27 34.90 -20.46 -10.18
N ALA A 28 35.92 -20.94 -10.87
CA ALA A 28 37.29 -21.12 -10.41
C ALA A 28 38.01 -19.78 -10.28
N ILE A 29 38.83 -19.66 -9.23
CA ILE A 29 39.80 -18.58 -9.03
C ILE A 29 41.18 -19.13 -9.44
N PRO A 30 41.99 -18.40 -10.23
CA PRO A 30 43.31 -18.86 -10.63
C PRO A 30 44.36 -18.71 -9.52
N LEU A 31 45.35 -19.59 -9.62
CA LEU A 31 46.43 -19.87 -8.67
C LEU A 31 47.42 -18.71 -8.47
N LEU A 32 47.93 -18.64 -7.24
CA LEU A 32 49.08 -17.85 -6.77
C LEU A 32 50.41 -18.21 -7.47
N PRO A 33 51.46 -17.39 -7.26
CA PRO A 33 52.71 -17.98 -6.82
C PRO A 33 53.31 -17.31 -5.56
N HIS A 34 53.87 -18.20 -4.72
CA HIS A 34 55.00 -18.09 -3.78
C HIS A 34 55.29 -16.78 -3.02
N PHE A 35 55.26 -16.87 -1.68
CA PHE A 35 56.35 -16.38 -0.80
C PHE A 35 56.46 -17.22 0.50
N ALA A 36 57.71 -17.37 0.96
CA ALA A 36 58.20 -18.24 2.04
C ALA A 36 57.97 -17.67 3.48
N PRO A 37 58.28 -18.44 4.56
CA PRO A 37 57.78 -18.19 5.92
C PRO A 37 58.85 -17.70 6.91
N ILE A 38 58.57 -16.74 7.80
CA ILE A 38 59.25 -16.58 9.12
C ILE A 38 58.34 -15.80 10.12
N PRO A 39 58.61 -15.71 11.46
CA PRO A 39 57.82 -16.39 12.49
C PRO A 39 57.26 -15.47 13.61
N LEU A 40 56.46 -16.07 14.49
CA LEU A 40 56.27 -15.80 15.92
C LEU A 40 56.57 -14.40 16.48
N ALA A 41 55.53 -13.76 17.02
CA ALA A 41 55.32 -13.56 18.46
C ALA A 41 54.52 -12.28 18.70
N TYR A 42 53.28 -12.38 19.17
CA TYR A 42 52.71 -11.51 20.21
C TYR A 42 51.44 -12.17 20.73
N GLN A 43 51.60 -12.77 21.92
CA GLN A 43 50.57 -13.50 22.64
C GLN A 43 50.16 -12.65 23.86
N TYR A 44 48.88 -12.79 24.23
CA TYR A 44 48.22 -12.38 25.48
C TYR A 44 47.41 -11.07 25.49
N MET A 45 46.16 -11.18 25.01
CA MET A 45 45.00 -11.13 25.91
C MET A 45 43.82 -11.91 25.28
N VAL A 46 43.88 -13.23 25.40
CA VAL A 46 42.85 -14.16 24.91
C VAL A 46 41.70 -14.19 25.92
N LEU A 47 40.69 -13.35 25.69
CA LEU A 47 39.32 -13.68 26.11
C LEU A 47 38.99 -15.01 25.43
N ARG A 48 38.87 -16.09 26.21
CA ARG A 48 38.38 -17.39 25.73
C ARG A 48 36.99 -17.17 25.12
N LYS A 49 36.93 -16.93 23.81
CA LYS A 49 35.71 -17.12 23.02
C LYS A 49 35.36 -18.59 23.17
N THR A 50 34.45 -18.90 24.08
CA THR A 50 33.71 -20.16 24.02
C THR A 50 33.20 -20.30 22.59
N PRO A 51 33.42 -21.43 21.89
CA PRO A 51 32.85 -21.65 20.58
C PRO A 51 31.34 -21.42 20.72
N ILE A 52 30.84 -20.35 20.09
CA ILE A 52 29.42 -20.07 20.04
C ILE A 52 28.84 -21.27 19.30
N ALA A 53 28.13 -22.13 20.04
CA ALA A 53 27.45 -23.28 19.46
C ALA A 53 26.64 -22.78 18.26
N ALA A 54 26.72 -23.50 17.14
CA ALA A 54 25.99 -23.13 15.94
C ALA A 54 24.52 -22.90 16.34
N PRO A 55 23.90 -21.78 15.94
CA PRO A 55 22.52 -21.51 16.31
C PRO A 55 21.65 -22.69 15.89
N PRO A 56 20.68 -23.09 16.72
CA PRO A 56 19.80 -24.21 16.39
C PRO A 56 19.16 -23.97 15.02
N SER A 57 19.15 -25.03 14.21
CA SER A 57 18.57 -24.97 12.87
C SER A 57 17.09 -24.61 12.96
N LEU A 58 16.61 -23.72 12.09
CA LEU A 58 15.18 -23.36 11.96
C LEU A 58 14.27 -24.59 11.73
N SER A 59 14.84 -25.70 11.25
CA SER A 59 14.12 -26.97 11.09
C SER A 59 13.70 -27.62 12.41
N MET A 60 14.30 -27.23 13.54
CA MET A 60 13.95 -27.72 14.88
C MET A 60 12.95 -26.82 15.60
N THR A 61 12.60 -25.66 15.01
CA THR A 61 11.66 -24.72 15.61
C THR A 61 10.25 -25.33 15.60
N PRO A 62 9.53 -25.31 16.74
CA PRO A 62 8.12 -25.70 16.82
C PRO A 62 7.24 -24.94 15.81
N GLY A 63 6.22 -25.63 15.27
CA GLY A 63 5.38 -25.10 14.20
C GLY A 63 4.54 -23.88 14.60
N ASP A 64 4.11 -23.82 15.85
CA ASP A 64 3.41 -22.67 16.47
C ASP A 64 4.30 -21.43 16.51
N VAL A 65 5.58 -21.57 16.87
CA VAL A 65 6.54 -20.46 16.84
C VAL A 65 6.79 -19.99 15.41
N LEU A 66 6.89 -20.91 14.44
CA LEU A 66 7.02 -20.54 13.02
C LEU A 66 5.78 -19.80 12.50
N LEU A 67 4.59 -20.19 12.96
CA LEU A 67 3.34 -19.53 12.63
C LEU A 67 3.31 -18.11 13.22
N GLU A 68 3.71 -17.94 14.49
CA GLU A 68 3.78 -16.64 15.14
C GLU A 68 4.78 -15.72 14.43
N ILE A 69 5.96 -16.24 14.05
CA ILE A 69 6.92 -15.48 13.24
C ILE A 69 6.26 -15.06 11.92
N ALA A 70 5.60 -15.97 11.22
CA ALA A 70 4.93 -15.70 9.95
C ALA A 70 3.85 -14.61 10.07
N LEU A 71 3.05 -14.63 11.15
CA LEU A 71 2.02 -13.62 11.43
C LEU A 71 2.60 -12.24 11.71
N ASN A 72 3.84 -12.17 12.22
CA ASN A 72 4.53 -10.91 12.51
C ASN A 72 5.40 -10.38 11.35
N LEU A 73 5.45 -11.06 10.20
CA LEU A 73 6.17 -10.56 9.02
C LEU A 73 5.35 -9.49 8.30
N GLU A 74 5.89 -8.28 8.22
CA GLU A 74 5.17 -7.11 7.67
C GLU A 74 4.84 -7.23 6.18
N THR A 75 5.69 -7.93 5.41
CA THR A 75 5.52 -8.02 3.96
C THR A 75 5.32 -9.47 3.51
N ARG A 76 4.42 -9.66 2.55
CA ARG A 76 4.21 -10.97 1.91
C ARG A 76 5.47 -11.52 1.24
N ARG A 77 6.37 -10.63 0.81
CA ARG A 77 7.64 -11.04 0.21
C ARG A 77 8.55 -11.68 1.25
N ASP A 78 8.61 -11.09 2.45
CA ASP A 78 9.40 -11.65 3.55
C ASP A 78 8.76 -12.96 4.03
N LEU A 79 7.44 -13.03 4.11
CA LEU A 79 6.71 -14.27 4.40
C LEU A 79 6.98 -15.36 3.37
N LEU A 80 6.98 -15.03 2.08
CA LEU A 80 7.34 -15.99 1.02
C LEU A 80 8.79 -16.44 1.17
N ASN A 81 9.74 -15.52 1.33
CA ASN A 81 11.15 -15.86 1.54
C ASN A 81 11.35 -16.75 2.77
N PHE A 82 10.60 -16.49 3.84
CA PHE A 82 10.59 -17.30 5.05
C PHE A 82 10.06 -18.71 4.78
N CYS A 83 8.94 -18.84 4.06
CA CYS A 83 8.40 -20.13 3.64
C CYS A 83 9.38 -20.90 2.76
N LEU A 84 10.12 -20.21 1.87
CA LEU A 84 11.11 -20.81 0.98
C LEU A 84 12.41 -21.23 1.68
N ALA A 85 12.63 -20.84 2.94
CA ALA A 85 13.84 -21.18 3.67
C ALA A 85 13.95 -22.69 3.98
N SER A 86 12.82 -23.38 4.21
CA SER A 86 12.80 -24.83 4.41
C SER A 86 11.42 -25.43 4.13
N LYS A 87 11.35 -26.71 3.77
CA LYS A 87 10.08 -27.45 3.61
C LYS A 87 9.24 -27.47 4.91
N HIS A 88 9.91 -27.55 6.06
CA HIS A 88 9.27 -27.51 7.37
C HIS A 88 8.57 -26.17 7.60
N THR A 89 9.30 -25.07 7.36
CA THR A 89 8.75 -23.71 7.44
C THR A 89 7.60 -23.52 6.47
N PHE A 90 7.74 -23.97 5.22
CA PHE A 90 6.66 -23.91 4.24
C PHE A 90 5.39 -24.62 4.73
N ASN A 91 5.50 -25.84 5.26
CA ASN A 91 4.33 -26.61 5.71
C ASN A 91 3.57 -25.97 6.88
N HIS A 92 4.26 -25.22 7.75
CA HIS A 92 3.64 -24.55 8.89
C HIS A 92 3.16 -23.13 8.58
N ALA A 93 3.91 -22.39 7.75
CA ALA A 93 3.61 -21.00 7.42
C ALA A 93 2.75 -20.85 6.14
N SER A 94 2.53 -21.92 5.36
CA SER A 94 1.68 -21.88 4.16
C SER A 94 0.26 -21.41 4.46
N ALA A 95 -0.27 -21.75 5.64
CA ALA A 95 -1.59 -21.31 6.07
C ALA A 95 -1.71 -19.78 6.05
N VAL A 96 -0.70 -19.08 6.58
CA VAL A 96 -0.65 -17.60 6.62
C VAL A 96 -0.35 -17.04 5.23
N LEU A 97 0.55 -17.68 4.47
CA LEU A 97 0.94 -17.22 3.14
C LEU A 97 -0.25 -17.21 2.16
N TYR A 98 -1.10 -18.24 2.22
CA TYR A 98 -2.20 -18.45 1.29
C TYR A 98 -3.58 -18.09 1.87
N GLU A 99 -3.66 -17.60 3.11
CA GLU A 99 -4.94 -17.22 3.74
C GLU A 99 -5.75 -16.25 2.87
N TYR A 100 -5.06 -15.25 2.31
CA TYR A 100 -5.63 -14.22 1.47
C TYR A 100 -4.91 -14.15 0.12
N VAL A 101 -5.63 -14.49 -0.96
CA VAL A 101 -5.11 -14.54 -2.32
C VAL A 101 -5.79 -13.46 -3.17
N VAL A 102 -4.98 -12.66 -3.88
CA VAL A 102 -5.46 -11.67 -4.85
C VAL A 102 -4.84 -11.98 -6.19
N LEU A 103 -5.68 -12.12 -7.21
CA LEU A 103 -5.28 -12.38 -8.59
C LEU A 103 -5.54 -11.11 -9.39
N GLU A 104 -4.48 -10.40 -9.82
CA GLU A 104 -4.58 -9.09 -10.49
C GLU A 104 -4.52 -9.18 -12.02
N SER A 105 -4.44 -10.36 -12.61
CA SER A 105 -4.47 -10.55 -14.07
C SER A 105 -5.02 -11.91 -14.47
N VAL A 106 -5.44 -12.04 -15.72
CA VAL A 106 -5.91 -13.32 -16.30
C VAL A 106 -4.84 -14.41 -16.23
N ASP A 107 -3.57 -14.09 -16.52
CA ASP A 107 -2.47 -15.06 -16.42
C ASP A 107 -2.30 -15.58 -14.99
N GLN A 108 -2.44 -14.67 -14.01
CA GLN A 108 -2.43 -15.04 -12.59
C GLN A 108 -3.64 -15.91 -12.23
N CYS A 109 -4.82 -15.58 -12.77
CA CYS A 109 -6.02 -16.41 -12.61
C CYS A 109 -5.76 -17.83 -13.13
N LEU A 110 -5.35 -17.98 -14.39
CA LEU A 110 -5.08 -19.29 -14.99
C LEU A 110 -4.04 -20.09 -14.21
N THR A 111 -2.87 -19.48 -13.95
CA THR A 111 -1.75 -20.18 -13.33
C THR A 111 -2.07 -20.55 -11.88
N THR A 112 -2.61 -19.61 -11.12
CA THR A 112 -2.84 -19.80 -9.68
C THR A 112 -4.07 -20.65 -9.43
N LEU A 113 -5.18 -20.43 -10.13
CA LEU A 113 -6.39 -21.24 -9.96
C LEU A 113 -6.18 -22.67 -10.46
N GLY A 114 -5.44 -22.87 -11.55
CA GLY A 114 -5.05 -24.21 -12.00
C GLY A 114 -4.15 -24.92 -10.98
N MET A 115 -3.23 -24.20 -10.34
CA MET A 115 -2.43 -24.74 -9.24
C MET A 115 -3.30 -25.11 -8.03
N LEU A 116 -4.25 -24.26 -7.64
CA LEU A 116 -5.16 -24.53 -6.52
C LEU A 116 -6.10 -25.71 -6.82
N ALA A 117 -6.57 -25.82 -8.07
CA ALA A 117 -7.38 -26.95 -8.53
C ALA A 117 -6.64 -28.28 -8.46
N THR A 118 -5.32 -28.28 -8.65
CA THR A 118 -4.48 -29.49 -8.67
C THR A 118 -3.78 -29.78 -7.34
N THR A 119 -3.71 -28.80 -6.42
CA THR A 119 -2.91 -28.87 -5.19
C THR A 119 -3.77 -28.64 -3.94
N PRO A 120 -4.53 -29.67 -3.49
CA PRO A 120 -5.44 -29.54 -2.34
C PRO A 120 -4.73 -29.11 -1.05
N GLY A 121 -3.47 -29.51 -0.89
CA GLY A 121 -2.67 -29.14 0.28
C GLY A 121 -2.46 -27.64 0.44
N ILE A 122 -2.44 -26.87 -0.65
CA ILE A 122 -2.35 -25.40 -0.65
C ILE A 122 -3.75 -24.79 -0.64
N ALA A 123 -4.67 -25.31 -1.47
CA ALA A 123 -5.99 -24.75 -1.67
C ALA A 123 -6.85 -24.68 -0.40
N ARG A 124 -6.74 -25.68 0.49
CA ARG A 124 -7.40 -25.70 1.81
C ARG A 124 -6.99 -24.56 2.75
N HIS A 125 -5.92 -23.83 2.44
CA HIS A 125 -5.47 -22.70 3.24
C HIS A 125 -6.08 -21.37 2.76
N VAL A 126 -6.69 -21.34 1.58
CA VAL A 126 -7.29 -20.13 1.02
C VAL A 126 -8.63 -19.85 1.69
N ARG A 127 -8.68 -18.79 2.52
CA ARG A 127 -9.89 -18.33 3.21
C ARG A 127 -10.56 -17.15 2.51
N GLU A 128 -9.75 -16.29 1.91
CA GLU A 128 -10.22 -15.16 1.13
C GLU A 128 -9.58 -15.16 -0.26
N LEU A 129 -10.42 -15.09 -1.29
CA LEU A 129 -10.00 -15.06 -2.68
C LEU A 129 -10.63 -13.85 -3.38
N VAL A 130 -9.77 -12.96 -3.88
CA VAL A 130 -10.16 -11.78 -4.67
C VAL A 130 -9.66 -11.93 -6.09
N VAL A 131 -10.58 -11.92 -7.05
CA VAL A 131 -10.27 -12.08 -8.48
C VAL A 131 -10.46 -10.74 -9.20
N ARG A 132 -9.37 -10.19 -9.72
CA ARG A 132 -9.27 -8.92 -10.47
C ARG A 132 -8.60 -9.19 -11.82
N PRO A 133 -9.31 -9.76 -12.81
CA PRO A 133 -8.69 -10.12 -14.08
C PRO A 133 -8.12 -8.90 -14.83
N GLN A 134 -8.52 -7.70 -14.43
CA GLN A 134 -8.31 -6.43 -15.14
C GLN A 134 -7.19 -5.55 -14.56
N GLY A 135 -6.51 -6.03 -13.52
CA GLY A 135 -5.48 -5.26 -12.83
C GLY A 135 -5.97 -3.86 -12.42
N ARG A 136 -5.04 -2.89 -12.40
CA ARG A 136 -5.35 -1.49 -12.03
C ARG A 136 -5.39 -0.54 -13.23
N GLN A 137 -5.23 -1.05 -14.45
CA GLN A 137 -5.24 -0.19 -15.63
C GLN A 137 -6.62 -0.28 -16.28
N PRO A 138 -7.28 0.86 -16.53
CA PRO A 138 -8.51 0.89 -17.31
C PRO A 138 -8.13 0.66 -18.79
N SER A 139 -7.77 -0.58 -19.12
CA SER A 139 -7.70 -1.04 -20.49
C SER A 139 -9.06 -1.61 -20.83
N TYR A 140 -9.62 -1.20 -21.97
CA TYR A 140 -10.75 -1.88 -22.60
C TYR A 140 -10.45 -3.37 -22.64
N LEU A 141 -11.11 -4.15 -21.81
CA LEU A 141 -10.85 -5.58 -21.78
C LEU A 141 -11.46 -6.22 -23.00
N SER A 142 -10.77 -7.25 -23.45
CA SER A 142 -11.43 -8.28 -24.22
C SER A 142 -12.38 -9.02 -23.29
N ARG A 143 -13.64 -9.14 -23.67
CA ARG A 143 -14.64 -10.04 -23.06
C ARG A 143 -14.09 -11.46 -22.86
N GLU A 144 -13.12 -11.86 -23.69
CA GLU A 144 -12.38 -13.11 -23.62
C GLU A 144 -11.60 -13.28 -22.31
N ASP A 145 -10.96 -12.23 -21.81
CA ASP A 145 -10.17 -12.27 -20.56
C ASP A 145 -11.05 -12.61 -19.35
N ASN A 146 -12.25 -12.03 -19.31
CA ASN A 146 -13.25 -12.33 -18.30
C ASN A 146 -13.77 -13.77 -18.43
N ALA A 147 -14.03 -14.24 -19.66
CA ALA A 147 -14.42 -15.62 -19.94
C ALA A 147 -13.35 -16.62 -19.47
N ILE A 148 -12.08 -16.36 -19.74
CA ILE A 148 -10.96 -17.22 -19.34
C ILE A 148 -10.83 -17.25 -17.80
N ALA A 149 -10.86 -16.09 -17.14
CA ALA A 149 -10.72 -16.01 -15.69
C ALA A 149 -11.90 -16.67 -14.96
N SER A 150 -13.14 -16.43 -15.42
CA SER A 150 -14.34 -17.05 -14.83
C SER A 150 -14.39 -18.56 -15.07
N ALA A 151 -13.96 -19.05 -16.25
CA ALA A 151 -13.83 -20.49 -16.51
C ALA A 151 -12.79 -21.16 -15.60
N ALA A 152 -11.63 -20.53 -15.40
CA ALA A 152 -10.59 -21.02 -14.50
C ALA A 152 -11.08 -21.06 -13.04
N MET A 153 -11.84 -20.06 -12.61
CA MET A 153 -12.45 -20.03 -11.28
C MET A 153 -13.50 -21.12 -11.10
N ARG A 154 -14.34 -21.35 -12.12
CA ARG A 154 -15.31 -22.43 -12.15
C ARG A 154 -14.63 -23.79 -11.99
N GLU A 155 -13.52 -24.04 -12.70
CA GLU A 155 -12.74 -25.28 -12.58
C GLU A 155 -12.15 -25.45 -11.18
N ALA A 156 -11.53 -24.40 -10.63
CA ALA A 156 -10.96 -24.43 -9.29
C ALA A 156 -12.01 -24.69 -8.21
N ALA A 157 -13.17 -24.03 -8.27
CA ALA A 157 -14.28 -24.28 -7.34
C ALA A 157 -14.84 -25.70 -7.50
N SER A 158 -15.01 -26.19 -8.73
CA SER A 158 -15.53 -27.53 -9.02
C SER A 158 -14.61 -28.66 -8.53
N SER A 159 -13.31 -28.38 -8.35
CA SER A 159 -12.35 -29.33 -7.77
C SER A 159 -12.62 -29.65 -6.29
N LYS A 160 -13.44 -28.85 -5.60
CA LYS A 160 -13.75 -28.97 -4.16
C LYS A 160 -12.54 -28.87 -3.23
N ASN A 161 -11.42 -28.36 -3.74
CA ASN A 161 -10.20 -28.17 -2.95
C ASN A 161 -10.18 -26.85 -2.17
N LEU A 162 -11.12 -25.94 -2.43
CA LEU A 162 -11.30 -24.65 -1.75
C LEU A 162 -12.34 -24.77 -0.62
N ASP A 163 -12.25 -25.83 0.17
CA ASP A 163 -13.21 -26.16 1.24
C ASP A 163 -13.21 -25.15 2.39
N ALA A 164 -12.06 -24.52 2.66
CA ALA A 164 -11.89 -23.48 3.67
C ALA A 164 -12.19 -22.05 3.18
N LEU A 165 -12.65 -21.88 1.93
CA LEU A 165 -12.95 -20.57 1.38
C LEU A 165 -14.18 -19.97 2.09
N VAL A 166 -13.98 -18.85 2.77
CA VAL A 166 -15.02 -18.14 3.54
C VAL A 166 -15.49 -16.89 2.79
N LYS A 167 -14.54 -16.17 2.17
CA LYS A 167 -14.79 -14.92 1.46
C LYS A 167 -14.37 -15.04 0.00
N PHE A 168 -15.28 -14.76 -0.91
CA PHE A 168 -14.98 -14.68 -2.34
C PHE A 168 -15.40 -13.31 -2.87
N HIS A 169 -14.52 -12.66 -3.63
CA HIS A 169 -14.79 -11.37 -4.23
C HIS A 169 -14.39 -11.35 -5.70
N TRP A 170 -15.36 -11.17 -6.58
CA TRP A 170 -15.16 -10.85 -7.99
C TRP A 170 -15.10 -9.34 -8.19
N ASP A 171 -13.88 -8.79 -8.36
CA ASP A 171 -13.65 -7.35 -8.51
C ASP A 171 -13.14 -7.04 -9.92
N ALA A 172 -14.07 -6.95 -10.87
CA ALA A 172 -13.80 -6.63 -12.28
C ALA A 172 -14.78 -5.54 -12.75
N ASP A 173 -14.53 -4.91 -13.90
CA ASP A 173 -15.42 -3.93 -14.51
C ASP A 173 -16.77 -4.52 -14.93
N GLN A 174 -16.87 -5.85 -15.06
CA GLN A 174 -18.08 -6.58 -15.45
C GLN A 174 -18.26 -7.82 -14.57
N LEU A 175 -19.49 -8.34 -14.56
CA LEU A 175 -19.81 -9.63 -13.95
C LEU A 175 -19.00 -10.77 -14.56
N PRO A 176 -18.83 -11.91 -13.87
CA PRO A 176 -18.20 -13.09 -14.45
C PRO A 176 -18.97 -13.52 -15.70
N PHE A 177 -18.24 -13.76 -16.79
CA PHE A 177 -18.86 -14.14 -18.06
C PHE A 177 -19.60 -15.49 -17.98
N CYS A 178 -19.07 -16.46 -17.23
CA CYS A 178 -19.71 -17.76 -17.02
C CYS A 178 -20.49 -17.79 -15.70
N ASP A 179 -21.82 -17.72 -15.75
CA ASP A 179 -22.68 -17.75 -14.55
C ASP A 179 -22.54 -19.04 -13.73
N ASP A 180 -22.27 -20.18 -14.39
CA ASP A 180 -21.95 -21.48 -13.76
C ASP A 180 -20.81 -21.39 -12.73
N MET A 181 -19.97 -20.35 -12.78
CA MET A 181 -18.96 -20.09 -11.76
C MET A 181 -19.59 -19.91 -10.37
N TRP A 182 -20.71 -19.19 -10.27
CA TRP A 182 -21.44 -19.00 -9.01
C TRP A 182 -22.01 -20.31 -8.50
N PHE A 183 -22.55 -21.14 -9.40
CA PHE A 183 -22.99 -22.48 -9.05
C PHE A 183 -21.84 -23.35 -8.53
N ALA A 184 -20.69 -23.35 -9.22
CA ALA A 184 -19.51 -24.10 -8.80
C ALA A 184 -18.98 -23.63 -7.44
N LEU A 185 -19.01 -22.33 -7.15
CA LEU A 185 -18.67 -21.78 -5.83
C LEU A 185 -19.61 -22.31 -4.74
N ARG A 186 -20.93 -22.28 -4.96
CA ARG A 186 -21.91 -22.81 -4.00
C ARG A 186 -21.73 -24.31 -3.75
N ALA A 187 -21.53 -25.08 -4.82
CA ALA A 187 -21.42 -26.53 -4.75
C ALA A 187 -20.05 -27.01 -4.23
N GLY A 188 -18.99 -26.25 -4.51
CA GLY A 188 -17.61 -26.64 -4.22
C GLY A 188 -17.01 -26.01 -2.97
N CYS A 189 -17.56 -24.88 -2.49
CA CYS A 189 -17.01 -24.09 -1.39
C CYS A 189 -18.09 -23.89 -0.29
N PRO A 190 -18.39 -24.92 0.53
CA PRO A 190 -19.52 -24.91 1.44
C PRO A 190 -19.39 -23.91 2.60
N GLN A 191 -18.18 -23.44 2.90
CA GLN A 191 -17.90 -22.47 3.97
C GLN A 191 -18.05 -21.02 3.52
N VAL A 192 -18.34 -20.76 2.23
CA VAL A 192 -18.48 -19.40 1.74
C VAL A 192 -19.68 -18.73 2.40
N ARG A 193 -19.42 -17.62 3.08
CA ARG A 193 -20.43 -16.79 3.77
C ARG A 193 -20.35 -15.32 3.39
N TYR A 194 -19.29 -14.92 2.69
CA TYR A 194 -19.11 -13.57 2.19
C TYR A 194 -18.92 -13.60 0.68
N ILE A 195 -19.82 -12.94 -0.04
CA ILE A 195 -19.77 -12.80 -1.49
C ILE A 195 -19.61 -11.34 -1.84
N GLY A 196 -18.60 -11.03 -2.63
CA GLY A 196 -18.41 -9.74 -3.28
C GLY A 196 -18.49 -9.88 -4.79
N THR A 197 -19.20 -8.98 -5.45
CA THR A 197 -19.21 -8.88 -6.91
C THR A 197 -19.28 -7.43 -7.37
N SER A 198 -18.79 -7.20 -8.58
CA SER A 198 -18.92 -5.93 -9.28
C SER A 198 -19.96 -6.04 -10.39
N ILE A 199 -20.76 -4.98 -10.58
CA ILE A 199 -21.67 -4.83 -11.72
C ILE A 199 -21.18 -3.68 -12.59
N GLY A 200 -21.08 -3.94 -13.90
CA GLY A 200 -20.69 -2.99 -14.92
C GLY A 200 -21.84 -2.63 -15.84
N SER A 201 -21.56 -2.59 -17.14
CA SER A 201 -22.57 -2.35 -18.17
C SER A 201 -23.52 -3.53 -18.39
N GLU A 202 -23.23 -4.71 -17.86
CA GLU A 202 -24.10 -5.88 -17.96
C GLU A 202 -24.71 -6.19 -16.58
N LEU A 203 -26.03 -6.39 -16.54
CA LEU A 203 -26.77 -6.85 -15.36
C LEU A 203 -26.71 -8.39 -15.25
N PRO A 204 -26.85 -8.96 -14.05
CA PRO A 204 -26.91 -10.41 -13.90
C PRO A 204 -28.18 -10.95 -14.57
N PHE A 205 -28.10 -12.16 -15.12
CA PHE A 205 -29.29 -12.81 -15.68
C PHE A 205 -30.34 -13.05 -14.60
N LEU A 206 -31.62 -13.06 -14.97
CA LEU A 206 -32.73 -13.33 -14.05
C LEU A 206 -32.62 -14.70 -13.35
N HIS A 207 -31.93 -15.65 -13.97
CA HIS A 207 -31.67 -16.99 -13.43
C HIS A 207 -30.21 -17.16 -12.98
N SER A 208 -29.52 -16.06 -12.69
CA SER A 208 -28.15 -16.10 -12.23
C SER A 208 -28.05 -16.84 -10.91
N HIS A 209 -27.10 -17.78 -10.83
CA HIS A 209 -26.80 -18.53 -9.62
C HIS A 209 -26.23 -17.67 -8.49
N LEU A 210 -25.82 -16.42 -8.78
CA LEU A 210 -25.50 -15.42 -7.77
C LEU A 210 -26.69 -15.13 -6.85
N LEU A 211 -27.92 -15.14 -7.39
CA LEU A 211 -29.14 -14.80 -6.65
C LEU A 211 -29.69 -15.98 -5.82
N ASP A 212 -29.01 -17.12 -5.89
CA ASP A 212 -29.38 -18.35 -5.20
C ASP A 212 -28.55 -18.62 -3.93
N PHE A 213 -27.59 -17.75 -3.60
CA PHE A 213 -26.90 -17.84 -2.31
C PHE A 213 -27.88 -17.66 -1.14
N GLN A 214 -27.57 -18.31 -0.02
CA GLN A 214 -28.39 -18.35 1.19
C GLN A 214 -27.47 -18.24 2.40
N ASP A 215 -28.01 -17.78 3.52
CA ASP A 215 -27.31 -17.66 4.81
C ASP A 215 -25.97 -16.91 4.70
N LEU A 216 -25.92 -15.90 3.82
CA LEU A 216 -24.75 -15.03 3.73
C LEU A 216 -24.63 -14.20 5.01
N LYS A 217 -23.38 -14.11 5.50
CA LYS A 217 -22.99 -13.19 6.57
C LYS A 217 -22.49 -11.87 6.02
N GLY A 218 -22.02 -11.84 4.78
CA GLY A 218 -21.67 -10.57 4.15
C GLY A 218 -21.91 -10.54 2.66
N PHE A 219 -22.36 -9.39 2.18
CA PHE A 219 -22.57 -9.15 0.76
C PHE A 219 -21.96 -7.81 0.36
N TYR A 220 -21.15 -7.82 -0.70
CA TYR A 220 -20.51 -6.63 -1.24
C TYR A 220 -20.85 -6.49 -2.71
N LEU A 221 -21.46 -5.36 -3.07
CA LEU A 221 -21.79 -4.98 -4.44
C LEU A 221 -20.99 -3.74 -4.80
N ASN A 222 -20.20 -3.80 -5.87
CA ASN A 222 -19.44 -2.68 -6.39
C ASN A 222 -19.99 -2.24 -7.75
N LEU A 223 -20.64 -1.08 -7.80
CA LEU A 223 -21.18 -0.48 -9.02
C LEU A 223 -20.04 0.24 -9.76
N LYS A 224 -19.66 -0.29 -10.93
CA LYS A 224 -18.58 0.24 -11.76
C LYS A 224 -19.09 1.34 -12.68
N HIS A 225 -18.18 2.08 -13.31
CA HIS A 225 -18.54 3.18 -14.23
C HIS A 225 -19.54 2.75 -15.31
N GLY A 226 -19.34 1.57 -15.92
CA GLY A 226 -20.24 1.05 -16.95
C GLY A 226 -21.67 0.80 -16.45
N PHE A 227 -21.87 0.61 -15.15
CA PHE A 227 -23.21 0.53 -14.57
C PHE A 227 -23.94 1.86 -14.71
N TYR A 228 -23.30 2.94 -14.27
CA TYR A 228 -23.89 4.28 -14.32
C TYR A 228 -24.05 4.80 -15.76
N ASP A 229 -23.23 4.36 -16.71
CA ASP A 229 -23.40 4.77 -18.11
C ASP A 229 -24.63 4.15 -18.79
N ASN A 230 -25.02 2.93 -18.38
CA ASN A 230 -26.02 2.14 -19.10
C ASN A 230 -27.32 1.94 -18.32
N HIS A 231 -27.29 2.06 -16.99
CA HIS A 231 -28.37 1.62 -16.11
C HIS A 231 -28.79 2.68 -15.08
N THR A 232 -28.54 3.97 -15.32
CA THR A 232 -29.02 5.05 -14.42
C THR A 232 -30.52 5.00 -14.20
N ASP A 233 -31.27 4.62 -15.22
CA ASP A 233 -32.73 4.65 -15.20
C ASP A 233 -33.33 3.36 -14.61
N LEU A 234 -32.59 2.25 -14.62
CA LEU A 234 -33.11 0.94 -14.21
C LEU A 234 -33.37 0.82 -12.72
N PHE A 235 -32.63 1.55 -11.87
CA PHE A 235 -32.94 1.60 -10.43
C PHE A 235 -34.22 2.38 -10.10
N MET A 236 -34.77 3.13 -11.05
CA MET A 236 -36.07 3.79 -10.87
C MET A 236 -37.24 2.84 -11.13
N ASP A 237 -37.00 1.74 -11.86
CA ASP A 237 -38.04 0.79 -12.26
C ASP A 237 -38.12 -0.36 -11.24
N GLU A 238 -39.05 -0.22 -10.29
CA GLU A 238 -39.31 -1.21 -9.23
C GLU A 238 -39.72 -2.59 -9.78
N ASP A 239 -40.15 -2.65 -11.04
CA ASP A 239 -40.67 -3.85 -11.69
C ASP A 239 -39.59 -4.70 -12.37
N ASP A 240 -38.31 -4.31 -12.31
CA ASP A 240 -37.25 -5.13 -12.88
C ASP A 240 -37.10 -6.46 -12.08
N PRO A 241 -37.33 -7.62 -12.73
CA PRO A 241 -37.41 -8.90 -12.03
C PRO A 241 -36.04 -9.37 -11.52
N VAL A 242 -34.93 -8.88 -12.08
CA VAL A 242 -33.57 -9.20 -11.62
C VAL A 242 -33.33 -8.57 -10.26
N PHE A 243 -33.68 -7.29 -10.10
CA PHE A 243 -33.53 -6.58 -8.82
C PHE A 243 -34.49 -7.13 -7.77
N GLN A 244 -35.73 -7.47 -8.13
CA GLN A 244 -36.64 -8.15 -7.20
C GLN A 244 -36.06 -9.46 -6.66
N LYS A 245 -35.43 -10.28 -7.50
CA LYS A 245 -34.75 -11.51 -7.04
C LYS A 245 -33.51 -11.23 -6.21
N PHE A 246 -32.73 -10.21 -6.57
CA PHE A 246 -31.58 -9.77 -5.82
C PHE A 246 -31.95 -9.33 -4.39
N TRP A 247 -32.95 -8.46 -4.27
CA TRP A 247 -33.47 -8.05 -2.97
C TRP A 247 -34.12 -9.21 -2.23
N GLY A 248 -34.88 -10.07 -2.92
CA GLY A 248 -35.45 -11.28 -2.32
C GLY A 248 -34.37 -12.22 -1.74
N MET A 249 -33.21 -12.33 -2.38
CA MET A 249 -32.06 -13.06 -1.83
C MET A 249 -31.55 -12.41 -0.54
N LEU A 250 -31.31 -11.09 -0.53
CA LEU A 250 -30.78 -10.40 0.65
C LEU A 250 -31.77 -10.35 1.81
N LEU A 251 -33.05 -10.08 1.53
CA LEU A 251 -34.11 -9.90 2.51
C LEU A 251 -34.60 -11.23 3.10
N HIS A 252 -34.83 -12.24 2.24
CA HIS A 252 -35.47 -13.48 2.68
C HIS A 252 -34.50 -14.65 2.84
N LYS A 253 -33.45 -14.74 2.01
CA LYS A 253 -32.50 -15.87 2.07
C LYS A 253 -31.29 -15.59 2.97
N CYS A 254 -31.05 -14.33 3.35
CA CYS A 254 -29.88 -13.94 4.15
C CYS A 254 -30.27 -13.11 5.40
N PRO A 255 -31.10 -13.63 6.33
CA PRO A 255 -31.55 -12.88 7.50
C PRO A 255 -30.43 -12.57 8.51
N ASN A 256 -29.35 -13.35 8.52
CA ASN A 256 -28.22 -13.23 9.45
C ASN A 256 -27.06 -12.39 8.87
N LEU A 257 -27.36 -11.40 8.05
CA LEU A 257 -26.34 -10.57 7.42
C LEU A 257 -25.62 -9.71 8.47
N GLU A 258 -24.30 -9.82 8.53
CA GLU A 258 -23.42 -9.06 9.43
C GLU A 258 -22.76 -7.86 8.70
N GLU A 259 -22.47 -7.99 7.41
CA GLU A 259 -21.84 -6.95 6.58
C GLU A 259 -22.59 -6.72 5.27
N LEU A 260 -23.06 -5.50 5.03
CA LEU A 260 -23.65 -5.11 3.75
C LEU A 260 -22.90 -3.92 3.17
N ALA A 261 -22.39 -4.08 1.95
CA ALA A 261 -21.78 -2.99 1.21
C ALA A 261 -22.38 -2.89 -0.19
N ILE A 262 -22.87 -1.70 -0.55
CA ILE A 262 -23.22 -1.31 -1.91
C ILE A 262 -22.42 -0.06 -2.20
N ASP A 263 -21.25 -0.22 -2.80
CA ASP A 263 -20.33 0.88 -3.10
C ASP A 263 -20.31 1.16 -4.59
N GLY A 264 -19.91 2.37 -4.95
CA GLY A 264 -19.88 2.84 -6.32
C GLY A 264 -19.54 4.33 -6.34
N TYR A 265 -19.02 4.80 -7.48
CA TYR A 265 -18.62 6.19 -7.66
C TYR A 265 -19.31 6.78 -8.88
N SER A 266 -20.20 7.74 -8.66
CA SER A 266 -20.96 8.40 -9.72
C SER A 266 -21.40 9.81 -9.29
N SER A 267 -21.49 10.72 -10.25
CA SER A 267 -22.11 12.02 -10.03
C SER A 267 -23.63 11.94 -9.84
N VAL A 268 -24.26 10.85 -10.30
CA VAL A 268 -25.70 10.58 -10.15
C VAL A 268 -25.84 9.30 -9.33
N PRO A 269 -26.43 9.35 -8.13
CA PRO A 269 -26.52 8.18 -7.28
C PRO A 269 -27.58 7.21 -7.80
N ALA A 270 -27.34 5.91 -7.60
CA ALA A 270 -28.29 4.84 -7.91
C ALA A 270 -29.36 4.70 -6.81
N ASP A 271 -30.63 4.52 -7.16
CA ASP A 271 -31.69 4.32 -6.16
C ASP A 271 -31.66 2.91 -5.57
N ILE A 272 -31.69 2.80 -4.25
CA ILE A 272 -31.69 1.53 -3.51
C ILE A 272 -32.72 1.52 -2.38
N ARG A 273 -33.89 2.14 -2.58
CA ARG A 273 -34.94 2.25 -1.56
C ARG A 273 -35.32 0.94 -0.87
N PHE A 274 -35.29 -0.20 -1.57
CA PHE A 274 -35.59 -1.53 -1.00
C PHE A 274 -34.68 -1.92 0.16
N LEU A 275 -33.52 -1.28 0.29
CA LEU A 275 -32.63 -1.45 1.44
C LEU A 275 -33.38 -1.24 2.77
N VAL A 276 -34.30 -0.27 2.84
CA VAL A 276 -35.01 0.08 4.09
C VAL A 276 -35.99 -0.99 4.55
N GLU A 277 -36.33 -1.96 3.70
CA GLU A 277 -37.16 -3.12 4.05
C GLU A 277 -36.34 -4.21 4.75
N GLY A 278 -35.01 -4.14 4.65
CA GLY A 278 -34.09 -5.05 5.31
C GLY A 278 -34.23 -5.03 6.83
N ARG A 279 -34.26 -6.23 7.42
CA ARG A 279 -34.25 -6.43 8.87
C ARG A 279 -33.16 -7.44 9.20
N TRP A 280 -31.95 -6.95 9.42
CA TRP A 280 -30.77 -7.77 9.69
C TRP A 280 -30.29 -7.53 11.13
N PRO A 281 -30.82 -8.27 12.13
CA PRO A 281 -30.54 -8.00 13.55
C PRO A 281 -29.07 -8.19 13.96
N GLN A 282 -28.26 -8.79 13.09
CA GLN A 282 -26.81 -8.99 13.30
C GLN A 282 -25.95 -8.04 12.46
N LEU A 283 -26.54 -7.06 11.78
CA LEU A 283 -25.82 -6.14 10.90
C LEU A 283 -24.87 -5.26 11.73
N LYS A 284 -23.57 -5.48 11.56
CA LYS A 284 -22.49 -4.73 12.23
C LYS A 284 -21.91 -3.66 11.33
N LYS A 285 -21.89 -3.90 10.02
CA LYS A 285 -21.26 -2.98 9.05
C LYS A 285 -22.19 -2.68 7.90
N LEU A 286 -22.48 -1.40 7.73
CA LEU A 286 -23.22 -0.88 6.58
C LEU A 286 -22.31 0.05 5.77
N SER A 287 -22.20 -0.19 4.47
CA SER A 287 -21.45 0.66 3.56
C SER A 287 -22.25 1.02 2.32
N LEU A 288 -22.57 2.29 2.19
CA LEU A 288 -23.31 2.85 1.07
C LEU A 288 -22.43 3.88 0.35
N GLY A 289 -22.14 3.60 -0.93
CA GLY A 289 -21.46 4.46 -1.87
C GLY A 289 -22.38 5.54 -2.41
N ASP A 290 -22.15 5.95 -3.67
CA ASP A 290 -22.98 6.92 -4.38
C ASP A 290 -24.31 6.26 -4.82
N VAL A 291 -25.16 6.05 -3.81
CA VAL A 291 -26.50 5.46 -3.90
C VAL A 291 -27.47 6.32 -3.09
N CYS A 292 -28.73 6.35 -3.47
CA CYS A 292 -29.78 7.10 -2.80
C CYS A 292 -30.77 6.11 -2.18
N VAL A 293 -31.02 6.23 -0.88
CA VAL A 293 -32.01 5.38 -0.21
C VAL A 293 -33.38 6.09 -0.16
N ASP A 294 -33.37 7.42 -0.10
CA ASP A 294 -34.56 8.28 -0.01
C ASP A 294 -34.63 9.25 -1.21
N TRP A 295 -34.73 8.73 -2.44
CA TRP A 295 -34.69 9.57 -3.67
C TRP A 295 -35.87 10.53 -3.79
N PHE A 296 -37.07 10.10 -3.37
CA PHE A 296 -38.25 10.94 -3.51
C PHE A 296 -38.44 11.85 -2.29
N PRO A 297 -38.49 13.18 -2.49
CA PRO A 297 -38.92 14.12 -1.47
C PRO A 297 -40.44 14.00 -1.32
N ARG A 298 -40.92 12.90 -0.73
CA ARG A 298 -42.29 12.85 -0.24
C ARG A 298 -42.42 13.92 0.83
N SER A 299 -43.47 14.74 0.73
CA SER A 299 -43.90 15.62 1.81
C SER A 299 -44.19 14.72 3.00
N MET A 300 -43.29 14.72 3.98
CA MET A 300 -43.52 13.95 5.19
C MET A 300 -44.53 14.72 6.02
N ASP A 301 -45.52 14.01 6.55
CA ASP A 301 -46.40 14.57 7.56
C ASP A 301 -45.56 15.01 8.77
N SER A 302 -46.02 16.03 9.47
CA SER A 302 -45.30 16.57 10.63
C SER A 302 -45.13 15.48 11.69
N GLY A 303 -43.93 14.90 11.78
CA GLY A 303 -43.57 13.86 12.75
C GLY A 303 -43.17 12.51 12.14
N GLU A 304 -43.40 12.27 10.85
CA GLU A 304 -42.93 11.04 10.21
C GLU A 304 -41.41 11.09 9.99
N LYS A 305 -40.71 10.01 10.37
CA LYS A 305 -39.27 9.87 10.13
C LYS A 305 -39.04 9.36 8.71
N ARG A 306 -37.89 9.72 8.13
CA ARG A 306 -37.46 9.14 6.84
C ARG A 306 -37.30 7.62 6.98
N PRO A 307 -37.67 6.81 5.96
CA PRO A 307 -37.49 5.36 6.01
C PRO A 307 -36.06 4.94 6.34
N PHE A 308 -35.05 5.63 5.79
CA PHE A 308 -33.67 5.31 6.11
C PHE A 308 -33.29 5.62 7.58
N ILE A 309 -33.90 6.64 8.19
CA ILE A 309 -33.71 6.93 9.62
C ILE A 309 -34.29 5.80 10.47
N GLN A 310 -35.52 5.38 10.17
CA GLN A 310 -36.14 4.24 10.87
C GLN A 310 -35.29 2.96 10.70
N PHE A 311 -34.79 2.71 9.49
CA PHE A 311 -33.88 1.61 9.23
C PHE A 311 -32.66 1.67 10.15
N LEU A 312 -31.98 2.82 10.27
CA LEU A 312 -30.83 2.94 11.17
C LEU A 312 -31.18 2.69 12.65
N GLU A 313 -32.36 3.13 13.10
CA GLU A 313 -32.85 2.94 14.48
C GLU A 313 -33.13 1.46 14.80
N GLU A 314 -33.62 0.69 13.83
CA GLU A 314 -33.90 -0.73 14.00
C GLU A 314 -32.63 -1.60 14.04
N HIS A 315 -31.48 -1.08 13.57
CA HIS A 315 -30.21 -1.82 13.48
C HIS A 315 -29.23 -1.43 14.60
N SER A 316 -29.62 -1.70 15.85
CA SER A 316 -28.82 -1.40 17.07
C SER A 316 -27.47 -2.14 17.18
N SER A 317 -27.22 -3.15 16.34
CA SER A 317 -25.95 -3.90 16.28
C SER A 317 -24.87 -3.21 15.45
N LEU A 318 -25.16 -2.08 14.79
CA LEU A 318 -24.21 -1.41 13.91
C LEU A 318 -22.99 -0.89 14.69
N GLU A 319 -21.81 -1.28 14.23
CA GLU A 319 -20.50 -0.88 14.77
C GLU A 319 -19.76 0.07 13.81
N SER A 320 -20.00 -0.08 12.50
CA SER A 320 -19.36 0.70 11.45
C SER A 320 -20.36 1.16 10.39
N ILE A 321 -20.40 2.48 10.16
CA ILE A 321 -21.26 3.12 9.16
C ILE A 321 -20.40 3.86 8.14
N ILE A 322 -20.57 3.52 6.86
CA ILE A 322 -19.93 4.20 5.73
C ILE A 322 -21.05 4.75 4.84
N LEU A 323 -21.13 6.07 4.71
CA LEU A 323 -22.12 6.77 3.90
C LEU A 323 -21.41 7.67 2.87
N SER A 324 -22.04 7.88 1.73
CA SER A 324 -21.77 8.99 0.81
C SER A 324 -22.66 10.19 1.15
N ARG A 325 -22.35 11.32 0.50
CA ARG A 325 -23.16 12.53 0.54
C ARG A 325 -24.58 12.36 -0.03
N HIS A 326 -24.82 11.31 -0.82
CA HIS A 326 -26.06 11.08 -1.55
C HIS A 326 -27.06 10.18 -0.80
N ASN A 327 -26.63 9.44 0.23
CA ASN A 327 -27.53 8.50 0.90
C ASN A 327 -28.64 9.22 1.69
N ILE A 328 -28.27 10.25 2.45
CA ILE A 328 -29.18 11.01 3.31
C ILE A 328 -28.69 12.44 3.54
N GLN A 329 -29.62 13.38 3.51
CA GLN A 329 -29.34 14.77 3.85
C GLN A 329 -29.03 14.92 5.35
N PRO A 330 -28.01 15.72 5.72
CA PRO A 330 -27.61 15.89 7.12
C PRO A 330 -28.75 16.30 8.07
N VAL A 331 -29.71 17.11 7.61
CA VAL A 331 -30.84 17.57 8.44
C VAL A 331 -31.75 16.43 8.92
N HIS A 332 -31.80 15.31 8.18
CA HIS A 332 -32.62 14.17 8.59
C HIS A 332 -31.91 13.32 9.65
N LEU A 333 -30.57 13.27 9.65
CA LEU A 333 -29.81 12.53 10.67
C LEU A 333 -29.98 13.10 12.08
N SER A 334 -30.32 14.39 12.22
CA SER A 334 -30.64 14.95 13.54
C SER A 334 -31.98 14.48 14.12
N THR A 335 -32.79 13.75 13.34
CA THR A 335 -34.05 13.14 13.80
C THR A 335 -33.86 11.72 14.34
N LEU A 336 -32.63 11.17 14.27
CA LEU A 336 -32.29 9.90 14.91
C LEU A 336 -32.54 9.97 16.41
N ASP A 337 -33.12 8.90 16.95
CA ASP A 337 -33.23 8.74 18.39
C ASP A 337 -31.85 8.72 19.05
N THR A 338 -31.76 9.29 20.24
CA THR A 338 -30.51 9.40 21.01
C THR A 338 -29.95 8.05 21.48
N SER A 339 -30.81 7.02 21.56
CA SER A 339 -30.41 5.64 21.89
C SER A 339 -30.06 4.80 20.65
N ALA A 340 -30.26 5.34 19.44
CA ALA A 340 -29.88 4.66 18.23
C ALA A 340 -28.35 4.64 18.09
N LEU A 341 -27.83 3.59 17.47
CA LEU A 341 -26.43 3.51 17.04
C LEU A 341 -25.38 3.58 18.18
N GLU A 342 -25.72 3.22 19.41
CA GLU A 342 -24.83 3.23 20.60
C GLU A 342 -23.56 2.35 20.49
N LYS A 343 -23.45 1.51 19.47
CA LYS A 343 -22.27 0.66 19.22
C LYS A 343 -21.38 1.18 18.10
N VAL A 344 -21.77 2.28 17.44
CA VAL A 344 -21.03 2.82 16.31
C VAL A 344 -19.73 3.46 16.79
N THR A 345 -18.62 2.79 16.48
CA THR A 345 -17.26 3.25 16.79
C THR A 345 -16.54 3.80 15.57
N SER A 346 -16.95 3.38 14.37
CA SER A 346 -16.35 3.78 13.10
C SER A 346 -17.37 4.49 12.19
N PHE A 347 -17.06 5.72 11.82
CA PHE A 347 -17.87 6.51 10.90
C PHE A 347 -17.06 6.94 9.67
N THR A 348 -17.63 6.70 8.49
CA THR A 348 -17.11 7.24 7.22
C THR A 348 -18.21 7.99 6.51
N GLY A 349 -17.97 9.23 6.10
CA GLY A 349 -18.98 10.04 5.42
C GLY A 349 -18.59 11.49 5.23
N THR A 350 -19.57 12.38 5.19
CA THR A 350 -19.33 13.82 5.20
C THR A 350 -19.23 14.35 6.62
N HIS A 351 -18.49 15.44 6.84
CA HIS A 351 -18.43 16.09 8.15
C HIS A 351 -19.79 16.65 8.59
N GLN A 352 -20.64 17.07 7.65
CA GLN A 352 -21.99 17.56 7.95
C GLN A 352 -22.89 16.45 8.49
N GLN A 353 -22.86 15.25 7.90
CA GLN A 353 -23.60 14.10 8.39
C GLN A 353 -23.19 13.73 9.82
N LEU A 354 -21.88 13.70 10.10
CA LEU A 354 -21.39 13.44 11.46
C LEU A 354 -21.77 14.55 12.45
N HIS A 355 -21.76 15.81 12.01
CA HIS A 355 -22.18 16.93 12.85
C HIS A 355 -23.65 16.82 13.27
N SER A 356 -24.52 16.29 12.41
CA SER A 356 -25.93 16.07 12.71
C SER A 356 -26.21 14.94 13.71
N MET A 357 -25.20 14.18 14.15
CA MET A 357 -25.36 13.06 15.09
C MET A 357 -24.54 13.28 16.38
N PRO A 358 -24.86 14.30 17.20
CA PRO A 358 -24.06 14.66 18.37
C PRO A 358 -24.00 13.58 19.45
N HIS A 359 -25.03 12.73 19.57
CA HIS A 359 -25.07 11.64 20.55
C HIS A 359 -23.95 10.60 20.32
N LEU A 360 -23.44 10.46 19.10
CA LEU A 360 -22.37 9.51 18.76
C LEU A 360 -20.96 10.04 19.06
N HIS A 361 -20.80 11.35 19.28
CA HIS A 361 -19.48 11.99 19.32
C HIS A 361 -18.56 11.41 20.40
N ALA A 362 -19.12 11.02 21.55
CA ALA A 362 -18.35 10.44 22.66
C ALA A 362 -17.83 9.02 22.39
N GLN A 363 -18.43 8.28 21.45
CA GLN A 363 -18.14 6.84 21.22
C GLN A 363 -17.25 6.60 20.01
N ILE A 364 -17.26 7.52 19.04
CA ILE A 364 -16.55 7.34 17.77
C ILE A 364 -15.03 7.39 17.98
N THR A 365 -14.37 6.30 17.60
CA THR A 365 -12.91 6.13 17.66
C THR A 365 -12.23 6.32 16.31
N ASP A 366 -12.96 6.07 15.22
CA ASP A 366 -12.43 6.06 13.85
C ASP A 366 -13.31 6.92 12.94
N VAL A 367 -12.72 7.95 12.32
CA VAL A 367 -13.41 8.84 11.38
C VAL A 367 -12.69 8.91 10.05
N MET A 368 -13.43 8.73 8.96
CA MET A 368 -12.96 8.99 7.60
C MET A 368 -13.91 9.95 6.88
N PHE A 369 -13.42 11.11 6.46
CA PHE A 369 -14.19 11.98 5.59
C PHE A 369 -13.96 11.61 4.12
N ARG A 370 -15.03 11.20 3.42
CA ARG A 370 -14.95 10.81 1.99
C ARG A 370 -14.68 12.03 1.11
N ASP A 371 -15.38 13.12 1.39
CA ASP A 371 -15.27 14.35 0.63
C ASP A 371 -14.10 15.21 1.14
N PRO A 372 -13.32 15.82 0.22
CA PRO A 372 -12.30 16.77 0.62
C PRO A 372 -12.94 17.99 1.30
N VAL A 373 -12.42 18.36 2.47
CA VAL A 373 -12.83 19.57 3.18
C VAL A 373 -12.21 20.78 2.47
N GLU A 374 -13.06 21.58 1.84
CA GLU A 374 -12.65 22.83 1.18
C GLU A 374 -12.41 23.90 2.24
N THR A 375 -11.19 24.44 2.36
CA THR A 375 -10.84 25.36 3.47
C THR A 375 -11.43 26.78 3.38
N ARG A 376 -12.43 27.03 2.53
CA ARG A 376 -13.05 28.37 2.45
C ARG A 376 -13.86 28.67 3.71
N ASP A 377 -13.53 29.82 4.30
CA ASP A 377 -14.12 30.66 5.36
C ASP A 377 -14.78 29.99 6.59
N ILE A 378 -15.61 28.95 6.45
CA ILE A 378 -16.43 28.42 7.56
C ILE A 378 -16.15 26.94 7.85
N SER A 379 -15.69 26.16 6.88
CA SER A 379 -15.57 24.70 7.02
C SER A 379 -14.50 24.27 8.03
N ALA A 380 -13.31 24.90 8.02
CA ALA A 380 -12.19 24.47 8.85
C ALA A 380 -12.47 24.71 10.35
N PRO A 381 -13.02 25.86 10.78
CA PRO A 381 -13.52 26.03 12.15
C PRO A 381 -14.61 25.02 12.52
N THR A 382 -15.58 24.76 11.64
CA THR A 382 -16.66 23.79 11.90
C THR A 382 -16.13 22.38 12.08
N VAL A 383 -15.24 21.92 11.20
CA VAL A 383 -14.59 20.61 11.32
C VAL A 383 -13.74 20.55 12.58
N ALA A 384 -13.01 21.61 12.92
CA ALA A 384 -12.25 21.66 14.17
C ALA A 384 -13.16 21.60 15.41
N SER A 385 -14.32 22.25 15.39
CA SER A 385 -15.31 22.14 16.46
C SER A 385 -15.83 20.71 16.58
N LEU A 386 -16.29 20.13 15.48
CA LEU A 386 -16.76 18.75 15.43
C LEU A 386 -15.73 17.78 15.99
N LEU A 387 -14.48 17.85 15.52
CA LEU A 387 -13.40 16.97 15.97
C LEU A 387 -13.04 17.16 17.45
N ARG A 388 -13.35 18.32 18.04
CA ARG A 388 -13.13 18.57 19.48
C ARG A 388 -14.15 17.82 20.32
N ASP A 389 -15.37 17.67 19.81
CA ASP A 389 -16.45 16.95 20.47
C ASP A 389 -16.24 15.42 20.41
N LEU A 390 -15.43 14.95 19.43
CA LEU A 390 -15.01 13.56 19.30
C LEU A 390 -13.91 13.16 20.32
N THR A 391 -14.28 13.12 21.60
CA THR A 391 -13.33 12.90 22.71
C THR A 391 -12.64 11.52 22.70
N ALA A 392 -13.23 10.52 22.05
CA ALA A 392 -12.67 9.17 21.92
C ALA A 392 -11.86 8.94 20.63
N LEU A 393 -11.70 9.96 19.78
CA LEU A 393 -11.09 9.81 18.45
C LEU A 393 -9.64 9.35 18.54
N THR A 394 -9.34 8.20 17.94
CA THR A 394 -7.99 7.64 17.84
C THR A 394 -7.46 7.58 16.41
N SER A 395 -8.34 7.51 15.41
CA SER A 395 -8.00 7.39 14.00
C SER A 395 -8.78 8.41 13.17
N LEU A 396 -8.06 9.23 12.41
CA LEU A 396 -8.64 10.26 11.55
C LEU A 396 -8.05 10.17 10.15
N LYS A 397 -8.93 10.02 9.15
CA LYS A 397 -8.60 10.18 7.75
C LYS A 397 -9.37 11.34 7.15
N ILE A 398 -8.65 12.33 6.66
CA ILE A 398 -9.24 13.56 6.13
C ILE A 398 -8.46 14.05 4.92
N SER A 399 -9.20 14.49 3.91
CA SER A 399 -8.65 15.11 2.71
C SER A 399 -8.97 16.59 2.72
N PHE A 400 -8.05 17.44 2.26
CA PHE A 400 -8.23 18.89 2.20
C PHE A 400 -7.98 19.44 0.81
N THR A 401 -8.82 20.40 0.42
CA THR A 401 -8.58 21.29 -0.72
C THR A 401 -8.22 22.66 -0.17
N LEU A 402 -6.92 22.94 -0.10
CA LEU A 402 -6.39 24.20 0.43
C LEU A 402 -6.46 25.29 -0.65
N HIS A 403 -6.82 26.50 -0.24
CA HIS A 403 -6.85 27.67 -1.12
C HIS A 403 -5.59 28.52 -1.01
N SER A 404 -5.00 28.59 0.18
CA SER A 404 -3.76 29.32 0.46
C SER A 404 -2.74 28.47 1.23
N MET A 405 -1.44 28.75 1.05
CA MET A 405 -0.39 28.10 1.85
C MET A 405 -0.50 28.47 3.33
N TYR A 406 -1.01 29.66 3.64
CA TYR A 406 -1.16 30.16 5.02
C TYR A 406 -2.20 29.37 5.82
N ASP A 407 -3.22 28.80 5.15
CA ASP A 407 -4.30 28.05 5.80
C ASP A 407 -3.78 26.73 6.39
N SER A 408 -2.77 26.13 5.76
CA SER A 408 -2.23 24.82 6.12
C SER A 408 -1.75 24.77 7.58
N GLY A 409 -1.02 25.80 8.02
CA GLY A 409 -0.51 25.87 9.39
C GLY A 409 -1.61 26.04 10.42
N ASN A 410 -2.60 26.89 10.15
CA ASN A 410 -3.73 27.12 11.06
C ASN A 410 -4.61 25.88 11.16
N LEU A 411 -4.88 25.22 10.04
CA LEU A 411 -5.64 23.98 10.00
C LEU A 411 -4.99 22.89 10.84
N LEU A 412 -3.68 22.69 10.69
CA LEU A 412 -2.98 21.66 11.44
C LEU A 412 -2.95 21.97 12.94
N ARG A 413 -2.80 23.24 13.32
CA ARG A 413 -2.92 23.66 14.73
C ARG A 413 -4.33 23.42 15.28
N SER A 414 -5.37 23.69 14.49
CA SER A 414 -6.76 23.39 14.87
C SER A 414 -6.96 21.89 15.07
N LEU A 415 -6.47 21.04 14.15
CA LEU A 415 -6.52 19.58 14.30
C LEU A 415 -5.79 19.10 15.55
N ILE A 416 -4.61 19.66 15.85
CA ILE A 416 -3.85 19.35 17.08
C ILE A 416 -4.66 19.68 18.33
N HIS A 417 -5.31 20.85 18.34
CA HIS A 417 -6.09 21.30 19.48
C HIS A 417 -7.34 20.44 19.69
N SER A 418 -7.99 20.04 18.61
CA SER A 418 -9.22 19.23 18.62
C SER A 418 -8.96 17.75 18.94
N CYS A 419 -7.92 17.14 18.38
CA CYS A 419 -7.71 15.68 18.43
C CYS A 419 -6.56 15.28 19.38
N ARG A 420 -6.72 15.46 20.70
CA ARG A 420 -5.65 15.19 21.68
C ARG A 420 -5.30 13.70 21.86
N THR A 421 -6.25 12.82 21.57
CA THR A 421 -6.14 11.35 21.73
C THR A 421 -5.68 10.64 20.46
N LEU A 422 -5.46 11.38 19.38
CA LEU A 422 -5.21 10.83 18.05
C LEU A 422 -3.92 10.02 18.00
N ARG A 423 -4.03 8.77 17.51
CA ARG A 423 -2.93 7.81 17.33
C ARG A 423 -2.61 7.57 15.86
N HIS A 424 -3.61 7.63 15.00
CA HIS A 424 -3.52 7.37 13.57
C HIS A 424 -4.07 8.57 12.79
N LEU A 425 -3.26 9.15 11.90
CA LEU A 425 -3.65 10.31 11.10
C LEU A 425 -3.32 10.10 9.62
N GLU A 426 -4.32 10.10 8.75
CA GLU A 426 -4.15 10.09 7.30
C GLU A 426 -4.62 11.44 6.73
N LEU A 427 -3.66 12.20 6.19
CA LEU A 427 -3.87 13.52 5.60
C LEU A 427 -3.57 13.47 4.11
N THR A 428 -4.54 13.89 3.30
CA THR A 428 -4.37 14.02 1.86
C THR A 428 -4.65 15.46 1.41
N CYS A 429 -3.69 16.07 0.72
CA CYS A 429 -3.85 17.38 0.08
C CYS A 429 -3.65 17.23 -1.43
N ALA A 430 -4.76 17.04 -2.14
CA ALA A 430 -4.77 16.71 -3.57
C ALA A 430 -4.46 17.90 -4.50
N HIS A 431 -4.58 19.13 -3.99
CA HIS A 431 -4.42 20.36 -4.78
C HIS A 431 -3.22 21.20 -4.32
N LYS A 432 -2.81 22.14 -5.19
CA LYS A 432 -1.94 23.24 -4.81
C LYS A 432 -2.81 24.44 -4.39
N PRO A 433 -2.49 25.10 -3.27
CA PRO A 433 -1.33 24.88 -2.40
C PRO A 433 -1.39 23.62 -1.52
N SER A 434 -0.22 23.07 -1.12
CA SER A 434 -0.09 21.90 -0.23
C SER A 434 0.83 22.19 0.97
N PHE A 435 0.96 21.25 1.91
CA PHE A 435 1.85 21.40 3.06
C PHE A 435 3.33 21.36 2.65
N GLN A 436 4.11 22.38 3.06
CA GLN A 436 5.56 22.27 3.07
C GLN A 436 5.99 21.29 4.18
N LEU A 437 6.84 20.32 3.85
CA LEU A 437 7.26 19.28 4.81
C LEU A 437 7.99 19.84 6.04
N ASP A 438 8.70 20.97 5.91
CA ASP A 438 9.36 21.61 7.05
C ASP A 438 8.36 22.20 8.06
N THR A 439 7.38 22.97 7.58
CA THR A 439 6.29 23.52 8.39
C THR A 439 5.45 22.42 9.02
N PHE A 440 5.17 21.36 8.26
CA PHE A 440 4.47 20.19 8.76
C PHE A 440 5.25 19.49 9.88
N ALA A 441 6.55 19.25 9.68
CA ALA A 441 7.42 18.64 10.69
C ALA A 441 7.44 19.45 12.00
N LYS A 442 7.52 20.78 11.94
CA LYS A 442 7.48 21.63 13.15
C LYS A 442 6.16 21.52 13.90
N THR A 443 5.07 21.39 13.16
CA THR A 443 3.71 21.43 13.74
C THR A 443 3.27 20.06 14.27
N ILE A 444 3.69 18.95 13.65
CA ILE A 444 3.30 17.58 14.05
C ILE A 444 3.72 17.21 15.48
N ARG A 445 4.70 17.92 16.06
CA ARG A 445 5.08 17.81 17.47
C ARG A 445 3.89 18.03 18.41
N GLY A 446 2.89 18.80 17.98
CA GLY A 446 1.70 19.08 18.77
C GLY A 446 0.78 17.88 18.99
N PHE A 447 0.96 16.76 18.26
CA PHE A 447 0.20 15.53 18.54
C PHE A 447 0.95 14.63 19.52
N PRO A 448 0.60 14.63 20.82
CA PRO A 448 1.39 13.94 21.84
C PRO A 448 1.26 12.41 21.80
N LYS A 449 0.18 11.87 21.21
CA LYS A 449 -0.12 10.43 21.18
C LYS A 449 -0.04 9.81 19.77
N LEU A 450 0.40 10.58 18.78
CA LEU A 450 0.44 10.13 17.39
C LEU A 450 1.52 9.07 17.23
N ARG A 451 1.11 7.87 16.80
CA ARG A 451 2.00 6.71 16.59
C ARG A 451 2.23 6.46 15.12
N THR A 452 1.21 6.64 14.30
CA THR A 452 1.32 6.49 12.85
C THR A 452 0.68 7.62 12.10
N PHE A 453 1.29 8.05 11.00
CA PHE A 453 0.60 8.95 10.08
C PHE A 453 0.90 8.62 8.62
N LYS A 454 -0.01 9.04 7.74
CA LYS A 454 0.17 8.98 6.29
C LYS A 454 -0.09 10.38 5.75
N LEU A 455 0.87 10.93 5.03
CA LEU A 455 0.77 12.24 4.41
C LEU A 455 0.89 12.09 2.89
N ALA A 456 -0.14 12.52 2.17
CA ALA A 456 -0.13 12.63 0.71
C ALA A 456 -0.22 14.10 0.33
N VAL A 457 0.83 14.64 -0.30
CA VAL A 457 0.92 16.07 -0.66
C VAL A 457 1.44 16.24 -2.07
N VAL A 458 1.00 17.32 -2.74
CA VAL A 458 1.57 17.71 -4.02
C VAL A 458 2.96 18.30 -3.81
N LYS A 459 3.99 17.78 -4.49
CA LYS A 459 5.37 18.26 -4.37
C LYS A 459 5.58 19.66 -4.98
N TYR A 460 6.29 20.54 -4.28
CA TYR A 460 6.77 21.82 -4.81
C TYR A 460 8.17 21.72 -5.41
N PRO A 461 8.49 22.56 -6.42
CA PRO A 461 9.87 22.79 -6.82
C PRO A 461 10.66 23.34 -5.63
N GLY A 462 11.79 22.71 -5.31
CA GLY A 462 12.61 23.07 -4.14
C GLY A 462 12.26 22.34 -2.85
N ASP A 463 11.16 21.56 -2.81
CA ASP A 463 10.90 20.69 -1.67
C ASP A 463 12.01 19.65 -1.50
N ASP A 464 12.34 19.38 -0.25
CA ASP A 464 13.26 18.34 0.14
C ASP A 464 12.83 16.94 -0.34
N THR A 465 13.80 16.03 -0.37
CA THR A 465 13.51 14.61 -0.65
C THR A 465 12.63 14.01 0.46
N LEU A 466 11.91 12.93 0.14
CA LEU A 466 11.07 12.23 1.13
C LEU A 466 11.89 11.81 2.35
N ALA A 467 13.09 11.26 2.16
CA ALA A 467 14.01 10.90 3.23
C ALA A 467 14.44 12.10 4.09
N ALA A 468 14.75 13.25 3.49
CA ALA A 468 15.13 14.45 4.24
C ALA A 468 13.94 14.99 5.06
N GLY A 469 12.73 15.02 4.49
CA GLY A 469 11.50 15.35 5.20
C GLY A 469 11.20 14.36 6.33
N ALA A 470 11.33 13.06 6.07
CA ALA A 470 11.11 11.99 7.05
C ALA A 470 12.03 12.11 8.27
N VAL A 471 13.31 12.43 8.06
CA VAL A 471 14.27 12.69 9.15
C VAL A 471 13.82 13.85 10.04
N ARG A 472 13.34 14.95 9.44
CA ARG A 472 12.85 16.10 10.21
C ARG A 472 11.58 15.75 10.99
N ILE A 473 10.64 15.04 10.37
CA ILE A 473 9.40 14.63 11.02
C ILE A 473 9.69 13.69 12.20
N ALA A 474 10.52 12.67 12.00
CA ALA A 474 10.89 11.71 13.05
C ALA A 474 11.59 12.39 14.23
N ARG A 475 12.44 13.40 13.97
CA ARG A 475 13.07 14.20 15.04
C ARG A 475 12.08 15.11 15.77
N ALA A 476 11.08 15.64 15.05
CA ALA A 476 10.12 16.57 15.62
C ALA A 476 9.06 15.89 16.50
N ASN A 477 8.70 14.64 16.19
CA ASN A 477 7.77 13.86 17.01
C ASN A 477 8.37 12.48 17.35
N PRO A 478 8.92 12.31 18.57
CA PRO A 478 9.59 11.08 18.99
C PRO A 478 8.61 9.91 19.24
N GLN A 479 7.30 10.16 19.32
CA GLN A 479 6.30 9.12 19.59
C GLN A 479 5.88 8.34 18.33
N LEU A 480 6.28 8.82 17.15
CA LEU A 480 6.03 8.16 15.89
C LEU A 480 6.79 6.84 15.83
N ARG A 481 6.08 5.78 15.44
CA ARG A 481 6.66 4.45 15.18
C ARG A 481 6.78 4.19 13.70
N GLN A 482 5.74 4.51 12.93
CA GLN A 482 5.70 4.26 11.50
C GLN A 482 4.97 5.38 10.79
N PHE A 483 5.46 5.81 9.63
CA PHE A 483 4.73 6.77 8.83
C PHE A 483 5.00 6.64 7.34
N GLN A 484 4.08 7.16 6.55
CA GLN A 484 4.15 7.15 5.10
C GLN A 484 4.10 8.57 4.57
N LEU A 485 5.06 8.91 3.71
CA LEU A 485 5.03 10.15 2.94
C LEU A 485 4.80 9.80 1.48
N SER A 486 3.90 10.52 0.81
CA SER A 486 3.70 10.36 -0.61
C SER A 486 3.62 11.71 -1.30
N PHE A 487 4.43 11.86 -2.34
CA PHE A 487 4.26 12.93 -3.28
C PHE A 487 3.33 12.46 -4.39
N ILE A 488 2.15 13.08 -4.41
CA ILE A 488 1.19 12.88 -5.47
C ILE A 488 1.44 13.90 -6.59
N PRO A 489 1.25 13.51 -7.86
CA PRO A 489 1.28 14.48 -8.94
C PRO A 489 0.17 15.51 -8.71
N PRO A 490 0.36 16.77 -9.11
CA PRO A 490 -0.75 17.72 -9.17
C PRO A 490 -1.86 17.10 -10.02
N VAL A 491 -3.05 16.95 -9.45
CA VAL A 491 -4.23 16.47 -10.18
C VAL A 491 -4.64 17.62 -11.11
N TYR A 492 -4.13 17.60 -12.34
CA TYR A 492 -4.72 18.32 -13.47
C TYR A 492 -5.86 17.42 -13.98
N PRO A 493 -7.08 17.95 -14.16
CA PRO A 493 -7.34 19.22 -14.79
C PRO A 493 -7.89 20.27 -13.81
N VAL A 494 -7.31 21.48 -13.83
CA VAL A 494 -8.19 22.64 -13.63
C VAL A 494 -9.12 22.60 -14.83
N SER A 495 -10.43 22.54 -14.61
CA SER A 495 -11.47 22.72 -15.64
C SER A 495 -11.38 24.15 -16.19
N LEU A 496 -10.27 24.45 -16.85
CA LEU A 496 -10.12 25.64 -17.66
C LEU A 496 -10.83 25.33 -18.98
N PRO A 497 -11.71 26.22 -19.47
CA PRO A 497 -12.42 26.05 -20.74
C PRO A 497 -11.52 25.91 -21.97
N TYR A 498 -10.19 26.02 -21.80
CA TYR A 498 -9.17 25.86 -22.83
C TYR A 498 -8.04 24.93 -22.36
N ALA A 499 -8.37 23.76 -21.80
CA ALA A 499 -7.37 22.73 -21.51
C ALA A 499 -6.73 22.26 -22.82
N ILE A 500 -5.60 22.88 -23.19
CA ILE A 500 -4.74 22.38 -24.26
C ILE A 500 -4.37 20.94 -23.87
N PRO A 501 -4.55 19.94 -24.75
CA PRO A 501 -4.15 18.57 -24.45
C PRO A 501 -2.64 18.54 -24.22
N TYR A 502 -2.21 18.54 -22.95
CA TYR A 502 -0.82 18.57 -22.48
C TYR A 502 -0.01 17.31 -22.84
N ARG A 503 -0.44 16.50 -23.82
CA ARG A 503 0.25 15.30 -24.29
C ARG A 503 1.61 15.58 -24.96
N HIS A 504 1.96 16.84 -25.21
CA HIS A 504 3.18 17.19 -25.96
C HIS A 504 4.28 17.90 -25.16
N ILE A 505 4.17 18.06 -23.85
CA ILE A 505 5.31 18.57 -23.08
C ILE A 505 6.37 17.45 -22.96
N PRO A 506 7.61 17.63 -23.47
CA PRO A 506 8.65 16.59 -23.50
C PRO A 506 9.30 16.32 -22.14
N PHE A 507 8.85 16.97 -21.06
CA PHE A 507 9.44 16.82 -19.75
C PHE A 507 8.82 15.64 -19.00
N PRO A 508 9.63 14.76 -18.38
CA PRO A 508 9.12 13.66 -17.57
C PRO A 508 8.32 14.23 -16.40
N PHE A 509 7.04 13.89 -16.33
CA PHE A 509 6.24 14.22 -15.16
C PHE A 509 6.83 13.49 -13.95
N PRO A 510 7.01 14.19 -12.80
CA PRO A 510 7.45 13.54 -11.59
C PRO A 510 6.39 12.51 -11.22
N GLY A 511 6.70 11.24 -11.43
CA GLY A 511 5.78 10.17 -11.07
C GLY A 511 5.61 10.10 -9.56
N ARG A 512 4.56 9.41 -9.14
CA ARG A 512 4.24 9.21 -7.72
C ARG A 512 5.46 8.62 -7.00
N SER A 513 5.87 9.30 -5.94
CA SER A 513 6.90 8.79 -5.02
C SER A 513 6.28 8.54 -3.66
N VAL A 514 6.61 7.39 -3.07
CA VAL A 514 6.07 6.97 -1.78
C VAL A 514 7.23 6.49 -0.93
N GLY A 515 7.36 7.02 0.28
CA GLY A 515 8.30 6.55 1.28
C GLY A 515 7.53 5.96 2.46
N VAL A 516 7.90 4.75 2.88
CA VAL A 516 7.44 4.13 4.12
C VAL A 516 8.62 4.13 5.07
N PHE A 517 8.42 4.70 6.25
CA PHE A 517 9.45 4.93 7.24
C PHE A 517 9.04 4.36 8.59
N GLU A 518 10.03 3.85 9.31
CA GLU A 518 9.91 3.30 10.65
C GLU A 518 10.96 3.97 11.54
N VAL A 519 10.55 4.32 12.76
CA VAL A 519 11.38 5.01 13.74
C VAL A 519 11.59 4.07 14.92
N ALA A 520 12.83 3.63 15.08
CA ALA A 520 13.27 2.92 16.28
C ALA A 520 13.71 3.95 17.32
N CYS A 521 13.15 3.83 18.52
CA CYS A 521 13.53 4.65 19.67
C CYS A 521 14.58 3.93 20.52
N ASP A 522 15.37 4.70 21.26
CA ASP A 522 16.23 4.17 22.32
C ASP A 522 15.44 3.84 23.61
N GLU A 523 16.16 3.41 24.64
CA GLU A 523 15.61 3.07 25.96
C GLU A 523 14.89 4.25 26.63
N HIS A 524 15.16 5.48 26.21
CA HIS A 524 14.53 6.70 26.74
C HIS A 524 13.34 7.18 25.90
N GLY A 525 12.97 6.44 24.85
CA GLY A 525 11.90 6.83 23.93
C GLY A 525 12.30 7.96 22.98
N LEU A 526 13.60 8.24 22.80
CA LEU A 526 14.10 9.20 21.83
C LEU A 526 14.39 8.50 20.49
N PRO A 527 14.12 9.16 19.35
CA PRO A 527 14.29 8.57 18.04
C PRO A 527 15.79 8.32 17.77
N ALA A 528 16.17 7.07 17.64
CA ALA A 528 17.56 6.64 17.46
C ALA A 528 17.87 6.34 15.99
N ILE A 529 17.01 5.57 15.32
CA ILE A 529 17.25 5.11 13.95
C ILE A 529 15.97 5.31 13.13
N LEU A 530 16.12 5.91 11.95
CA LEU A 530 15.10 5.92 10.91
C LEU A 530 15.44 4.89 9.85
N SER A 531 14.64 3.84 9.74
CA SER A 531 14.65 2.92 8.60
C SER A 531 13.54 3.30 7.62
N GLY A 532 13.73 3.03 6.34
CA GLY A 532 12.64 3.21 5.38
C GLY A 532 12.97 2.77 3.97
N ALA A 533 11.93 2.65 3.17
CA ALA A 533 12.01 2.36 1.75
C ALA A 533 11.24 3.41 0.96
N GLU A 534 11.89 3.98 -0.05
CA GLU A 534 11.25 4.85 -1.02
C GLU A 534 11.03 4.10 -2.33
N TYR A 535 9.82 4.23 -2.84
CA TYR A 535 9.36 3.68 -4.10
C TYR A 535 9.13 4.83 -5.05
N PHE A 536 9.93 4.87 -6.12
CA PHE A 536 9.80 5.83 -7.20
C PHE A 536 9.26 5.14 -8.43
N ARG A 537 8.14 5.66 -8.94
CA ARG A 537 7.66 5.31 -10.27
C ARG A 537 8.08 6.42 -11.22
N PHE A 538 8.95 6.12 -12.17
CA PHE A 538 9.34 7.03 -13.23
C PHE A 538 8.66 6.61 -14.52
N VAL A 539 7.91 7.51 -15.15
CA VAL A 539 7.32 7.28 -16.46
C VAL A 539 8.26 7.92 -17.48
N TRP A 540 8.84 7.09 -18.35
CA TRP A 540 9.75 7.61 -19.36
C TRP A 540 9.00 8.46 -20.39
N PRO A 541 9.61 9.53 -20.93
CA PRO A 541 9.04 10.28 -22.04
C PRO A 541 8.68 9.37 -23.22
N TRP A 542 7.74 9.82 -24.06
CA TRP A 542 7.33 9.14 -25.30
C TRP A 542 6.79 7.72 -25.12
N GLY A 543 6.31 7.37 -23.93
CA GLY A 543 5.71 6.06 -23.69
C GLY A 543 6.71 4.90 -23.68
N LEU A 544 8.02 5.16 -23.50
CA LEU A 544 9.06 4.13 -23.39
C LEU A 544 8.98 3.27 -22.11
N GLY A 545 7.79 3.18 -21.51
CA GLY A 545 7.50 2.37 -20.34
C GLY A 545 7.67 3.10 -19.01
N VAL A 546 7.59 2.31 -17.94
CA VAL A 546 7.62 2.76 -16.56
C VAL A 546 8.76 2.07 -15.85
N SER A 547 9.73 2.82 -15.34
CA SER A 547 10.75 2.29 -14.45
C SER A 547 10.31 2.40 -13.00
N ARG A 548 10.58 1.36 -12.21
CA ARG A 548 10.36 1.34 -10.77
C ARG A 548 11.71 1.25 -10.08
N ARG A 549 12.03 2.25 -9.25
CA ARG A 549 13.24 2.23 -8.43
C ARG A 549 12.83 2.18 -6.96
N THR A 550 13.42 1.24 -6.23
CA THR A 550 13.27 1.15 -4.77
C THR A 550 14.61 1.50 -4.14
N THR A 551 14.62 2.43 -3.20
CA THR A 551 15.82 2.77 -2.42
C THR A 551 15.53 2.53 -0.96
N ARG A 552 16.42 1.81 -0.26
CA ARG A 552 16.33 1.58 1.19
C ARG A 552 17.28 2.53 1.91
N TYR A 553 16.83 3.05 3.03
CA TYR A 553 17.58 3.99 3.85
C TYR A 553 17.62 3.51 5.30
N SER A 554 18.75 3.75 5.95
CA SER A 554 18.87 3.69 7.40
C SER A 554 19.69 4.90 7.81
N LYS A 555 19.13 5.75 8.68
CA LYS A 555 19.78 6.96 9.14
C LYS A 555 19.72 7.06 10.65
N ASP A 556 20.88 7.28 11.25
CA ASP A 556 20.99 7.58 12.67
C ASP A 556 20.43 8.99 12.94
N LEU A 557 19.45 9.07 13.84
CA LEU A 557 18.76 10.30 14.19
C LEU A 557 19.39 11.00 15.39
N ARG A 558 20.28 10.31 16.14
CA ARG A 558 20.95 10.84 17.32
C ARG A 558 21.75 12.10 17.01
N PRO A 559 21.91 13.01 17.99
CA PRO A 559 22.69 14.22 17.80
C PRO A 559 24.14 13.90 17.44
N LEU A 560 24.72 14.75 16.59
CA LEU A 560 26.13 14.65 16.22
C LEU A 560 26.99 14.75 17.49
N GLY A 561 27.68 13.66 17.84
CA GLY A 561 28.50 13.57 19.05
C GLY A 561 28.09 12.49 20.05
N TYR A 562 27.00 11.75 19.81
CA TYR A 562 26.59 10.66 20.71
C TYR A 562 27.70 9.61 20.90
N PRO A 563 28.18 9.39 22.15
CA PRO A 563 29.27 8.48 22.45
C PRO A 563 28.81 7.04 22.21
N GLY A 564 29.33 6.42 21.14
CA GLY A 564 28.97 5.06 20.73
C GLY A 564 28.72 4.89 19.23
N GLY A 565 28.43 5.98 18.51
CA GLY A 565 28.17 5.95 17.06
C GLY A 565 29.44 6.03 16.19
N ARG A 566 30.54 6.55 16.72
CA ARG A 566 31.82 6.65 15.98
C ARG A 566 32.63 5.36 16.07
N LYS A 567 32.12 4.28 15.45
CA LYS A 567 33.08 3.42 14.74
C LYS A 567 33.48 4.24 13.52
N MET A 568 34.73 4.71 13.48
CA MET A 568 35.35 5.40 12.34
C MET A 568 35.45 4.40 11.17
N SER A 569 34.29 4.00 10.65
CA SER A 569 34.18 3.16 9.48
C SER A 569 34.70 3.98 8.32
N TRP A 570 35.60 3.41 7.53
CA TRP A 570 36.09 3.99 6.28
C TRP A 570 34.97 4.53 5.40
N ARG A 571 33.75 3.98 5.51
CA ARG A 571 32.56 4.51 4.85
C ARG A 571 32.22 5.94 5.28
N GLY A 572 32.33 6.29 6.55
CA GLY A 572 32.06 7.65 7.03
C GLY A 572 33.04 8.67 6.43
N PHE A 573 34.32 8.31 6.35
CA PHE A 573 35.34 9.15 5.71
C PHE A 573 35.12 9.26 4.20
N ALA A 574 34.78 8.16 3.53
CA ALA A 574 34.39 8.17 2.12
C ALA A 574 33.11 8.97 1.86
N THR A 575 32.18 9.02 2.83
CA THR A 575 30.95 9.81 2.69
C THR A 575 31.27 11.31 2.79
N LEU A 576 32.14 11.72 3.72
CA LEU A 576 32.62 13.11 3.84
C LEU A 576 33.34 13.60 2.56
N LEU A 577 34.02 12.70 1.86
CA LEU A 577 34.66 13.00 0.58
C LEU A 577 33.66 13.31 -0.55
N VAL A 578 32.48 12.71 -0.52
CA VAL A 578 31.44 12.88 -1.54
C VAL A 578 30.43 13.97 -1.14
N GLU A 579 30.33 14.28 0.15
CA GLU A 579 29.38 15.25 0.68
C GLU A 579 29.69 16.68 0.22
N LYS A 580 28.65 17.41 -0.22
CA LYS A 580 28.72 18.83 -0.61
C LYS A 580 28.56 19.77 0.59
N SER A 581 29.11 19.41 1.74
CA SER A 581 29.12 20.27 2.94
C SER A 581 30.44 21.04 3.04
N ALA A 582 30.48 22.10 3.85
CA ALA A 582 31.72 22.85 4.13
C ALA A 582 32.83 21.93 4.70
N ALA A 583 32.47 21.05 5.63
CA ALA A 583 33.37 20.03 6.17
C ALA A 583 33.88 19.04 5.10
N GLY A 584 33.02 18.68 4.13
CA GLY A 584 33.43 17.84 3.00
C GLY A 584 34.35 18.57 2.02
N GLN A 585 34.20 19.89 1.86
CA GLN A 585 35.16 20.71 1.10
C GLN A 585 36.52 20.77 1.81
N GLU A 586 36.54 21.05 3.12
CA GLU A 586 37.77 21.07 3.92
C GLU A 586 38.47 19.71 3.90
N THR A 587 37.74 18.62 4.07
CA THR A 587 38.30 17.25 4.04
C THR A 587 38.90 16.93 2.67
N ARG A 588 38.26 17.35 1.57
CA ARG A 588 38.81 17.20 0.22
C ARG A 588 40.08 18.02 0.03
N ILE A 589 40.14 19.24 0.55
CA ILE A 589 41.35 20.07 0.54
C ILE A 589 42.46 19.39 1.34
N ILE A 590 42.16 18.89 2.55
CA ILE A 590 43.15 18.18 3.39
C ILE A 590 43.67 16.93 2.69
N LEU A 591 42.81 16.12 2.06
CA LEU A 591 43.23 14.94 1.31
C LEU A 591 44.02 15.29 0.06
N PHE A 592 43.64 16.36 -0.63
CA PHE A 592 44.40 16.87 -1.76
C PHE A 592 45.80 17.34 -1.33
N CYS A 593 45.90 18.08 -0.22
CA CYS A 593 47.17 18.48 0.37
C CYS A 593 48.00 17.29 0.83
N ALA A 594 47.39 16.29 1.47
CA ALA A 594 48.07 15.06 1.90
C ALA A 594 48.59 14.26 0.69
N PHE A 595 47.82 14.21 -0.40
CA PHE A 595 48.22 13.59 -1.65
C PHE A 595 49.40 14.34 -2.30
N LEU A 596 49.38 15.67 -2.32
CA LEU A 596 50.51 16.48 -2.79
C LEU A 596 51.77 16.28 -1.93
N ALA A 597 51.62 16.21 -0.62
CA ALA A 597 52.74 15.93 0.29
C ALA A 597 53.33 14.53 0.05
N LEU A 598 52.48 13.52 -0.18
CA LEU A 598 52.92 12.17 -0.54
C LEU A 598 53.70 12.17 -1.86
N LEU A 599 53.22 12.88 -2.89
CA LEU A 599 53.92 13.02 -4.16
C LEU A 599 55.28 13.71 -4.02
N ALA A 600 55.36 14.76 -3.20
CA ALA A 600 56.62 15.45 -2.92
C ALA A 600 57.63 14.52 -2.23
N LEU A 601 57.16 13.73 -1.26
CA LEU A 601 58.00 12.79 -0.52
C LEU A 601 58.48 11.63 -1.41
N VAL A 602 57.60 11.11 -2.29
CA VAL A 602 57.99 10.14 -3.33
C VAL A 602 59.06 10.75 -4.25
N GLY A 603 58.87 11.98 -4.72
CA GLY A 603 59.86 12.68 -5.55
C GLY A 603 61.23 12.80 -4.88
N VAL A 604 61.27 13.11 -3.58
CA VAL A 604 62.52 13.15 -2.80
C VAL A 604 63.13 11.75 -2.68
N THR A 605 62.36 10.72 -2.34
CA THR A 605 62.90 9.35 -2.21
C THR A 605 63.42 8.79 -3.54
N VAL A 606 62.77 9.09 -4.65
CA VAL A 606 63.23 8.71 -6.00
C VAL A 606 64.51 9.45 -6.37
N ASN A 607 64.63 10.74 -6.05
CA ASN A 607 65.89 11.49 -6.25
C ASN A 607 67.04 10.96 -5.39
N VAL A 608 66.77 10.61 -4.13
CA VAL A 608 67.79 10.05 -3.22
C VAL A 608 68.22 8.64 -3.65
N ALA A 609 67.29 7.80 -4.12
CA ALA A 609 67.61 6.48 -4.66
C ALA A 609 68.29 6.54 -6.03
N GLY A 610 67.94 7.53 -6.87
CA GLY A 610 68.56 7.78 -8.16
C GLY A 610 69.99 8.31 -8.07
N GLY A 611 70.36 8.98 -6.97
CA GLY A 611 71.72 9.47 -6.72
C GLY A 611 72.79 8.38 -6.50
N ARG A 612 72.44 7.09 -6.56
CA ARG A 612 73.38 5.96 -6.46
C ARG A 612 73.59 5.17 -7.76
N MET A 613 72.96 5.55 -8.87
CA MET A 613 73.24 4.93 -10.17
C MET A 613 74.34 5.66 -10.93
N LYS A 614 75.56 5.14 -10.75
CA LYS A 614 76.64 5.01 -11.74
C LYS A 614 77.00 6.27 -12.55
N LEU A 615 78.14 6.86 -12.16
CA LEU A 615 79.16 7.30 -13.12
C LEU A 615 79.41 6.16 -14.13
N VAL A 616 78.80 6.23 -15.30
CA VAL A 616 79.25 5.51 -16.49
C VAL A 616 79.74 6.56 -17.46
N MET A 617 81.02 6.43 -17.80
CA MET A 617 81.80 7.25 -18.73
C MET A 617 81.06 7.55 -20.04
N PRO A 618 81.30 8.74 -20.63
CA PRO A 618 80.86 9.05 -21.99
C PRO A 618 81.80 8.40 -23.02
N PRO A 619 81.29 7.80 -24.12
CA PRO A 619 82.07 7.64 -25.33
C PRO A 619 81.86 8.86 -26.24
N ARG A 620 82.96 9.61 -26.38
CA ARG A 620 83.58 10.06 -27.63
C ARG A 620 82.65 10.30 -28.84
N GLU A 621 82.41 11.59 -29.08
CA GLU A 621 82.53 12.30 -30.36
C GLU A 621 82.83 11.44 -31.61
N GLU A 622 81.87 11.35 -32.53
CA GLU A 622 82.10 11.47 -33.98
C GLU A 622 80.93 12.24 -34.62
N ALA A 623 81.29 13.13 -35.54
CA ALA A 623 80.47 14.17 -36.15
C ALA A 623 79.87 13.69 -37.52
N PRO A 624 79.40 14.58 -38.42
CA PRO A 624 78.02 14.60 -38.87
C PRO A 624 77.83 14.12 -40.32
N SER A 625 76.60 13.75 -40.68
CA SER A 625 76.23 13.54 -42.09
C SER A 625 74.77 13.93 -42.35
N ASN A 626 74.63 15.07 -43.02
CA ASN A 626 73.59 15.51 -43.95
C ASN A 626 72.54 14.47 -44.41
N ALA A 627 71.28 14.92 -44.45
CA ALA A 627 70.38 14.95 -45.64
C ALA A 627 68.92 15.07 -45.13
N MET A 628 68.21 16.18 -45.33
CA MET A 628 67.55 16.65 -46.58
C MET A 628 66.19 15.96 -46.83
N ILE A 629 65.10 16.74 -46.64
CA ILE A 629 63.90 16.91 -47.52
C ILE A 629 63.10 15.60 -47.83
N THR A 630 61.79 15.45 -47.60
CA THR A 630 60.61 16.22 -48.09
C THR A 630 59.31 15.59 -47.59
N ALA A 631 58.24 16.38 -47.67
CA ALA A 631 56.80 16.07 -47.78
C ALA A 631 56.02 15.80 -46.49
#